data_AF-A0A235J401-F1
#
_entry.id   AF-A0A235J401-F1
#
_cell.length_a   1.000
_cell.length_b   1.000
_cell.length_c   1.000
_cell.angle_alpha   90.00
_cell.angle_beta   90.00
_cell.angle_gamma   90.00
#
_symmetry.space_group_name_H-M   'P 1'
#
loop_
_entity.id
_entity.type
_entity.pdbx_description
1 polymer ?
#
loop_
_entity_poly.entity_id
_entity_poly.type
_entity_poly.pdbx_seq_one_letter_code
_entity_poly.pdbx_strand_id
1 'polypeptide(L)'
;MSELRYYRSVKSLATWKAGKQQKAIPSPEHANQYLRDIKEGKGFPSLWLPSCSEDLEKISLGILLRKGHLDAIKLLGFNECCFSNVGIEVSKVEDTNFPIPTVGHLHYELCTTDDLELTAAIELFLKCNGDFADFVKSDPNKNNMRKVAAKYMNEVSKQYQHKVQEWAKEYLQ
;
A
#
# COMPACT_ATOMS: atom_id res chain seq x y z
N MET A 1 0.83 15.60 17.06
CA MET A 1 -0.10 15.44 15.91
C MET A 1 0.22 14.12 15.26
N SER A 2 -0.78 13.30 14.92
CA SER A 2 -0.56 12.09 14.13
C SER A 2 -0.08 12.50 12.76
N GLU A 3 1.09 12.06 12.34
CA GLU A 3 1.59 12.32 10.99
C GLU A 3 0.75 11.51 9.99
N LEU A 4 0.33 12.15 8.89
CA LEU A 4 -0.40 11.47 7.82
C LEU A 4 0.51 10.42 7.19
N ARG A 5 -0.05 9.24 6.88
CA ARG A 5 0.71 8.11 6.35
C ARG A 5 0.07 7.54 5.10
N TYR A 6 0.78 7.68 3.99
CA TYR A 6 0.39 7.18 2.68
C TYR A 6 0.96 5.78 2.44
N TYR A 7 0.10 4.86 2.03
CA TYR A 7 0.46 3.48 1.80
C TYR A 7 0.51 3.15 0.32
N ARG A 8 1.52 2.36 -0.05
CA ARG A 8 1.71 1.84 -1.40
C ARG A 8 1.98 0.36 -1.38
N SER A 9 1.33 -0.40 -2.27
CA SER A 9 1.62 -1.82 -2.40
C SER A 9 2.88 -2.09 -3.20
N VAL A 10 3.72 -3.00 -2.72
CA VAL A 10 4.91 -3.48 -3.41
C VAL A 10 4.95 -5.00 -3.45
N LYS A 11 5.79 -5.58 -4.32
CA LYS A 11 5.93 -7.04 -4.46
C LYS A 11 6.67 -7.68 -3.28
N SER A 12 7.72 -6.99 -2.79
CA SER A 12 8.59 -7.46 -1.72
C SER A 12 9.01 -6.31 -0.81
N LEU A 13 9.22 -6.61 0.48
CA LEU A 13 9.74 -5.65 1.46
C LEU A 13 11.23 -5.86 1.75
N ALA A 14 11.86 -6.92 1.23
CA ALA A 14 13.22 -7.30 1.62
C ALA A 14 14.24 -6.17 1.36
N THR A 15 14.24 -5.62 0.15
CA THR A 15 15.11 -4.51 -0.26
C THR A 15 14.86 -3.25 0.57
N TRP A 16 13.60 -2.94 0.88
CA TRP A 16 13.23 -1.77 1.68
C TRP A 16 13.65 -1.90 3.14
N LYS A 17 13.52 -3.11 3.71
CA LYS A 17 13.99 -3.42 5.06
C LYS A 17 15.50 -3.28 5.18
N ALA A 18 16.25 -3.77 4.19
CA ALA A 18 17.70 -3.61 4.15
C ALA A 18 18.11 -2.13 4.12
N GLY A 19 17.45 -1.32 3.29
CA GLY A 19 17.68 0.13 3.25
C GLY A 19 17.35 0.83 4.56
N LYS A 20 16.21 0.53 5.21
CA LYS A 20 15.87 1.12 6.53
C LYS A 20 16.87 0.71 7.61
N GLN A 21 17.38 -0.51 7.59
CA GLN A 21 18.40 -0.97 8.53
C GLN A 21 19.70 -0.15 8.38
N GLN A 22 20.07 0.18 7.15
CA GLN A 22 21.24 1.00 6.84
C GLN A 22 20.96 2.51 6.93
N LYS A 23 19.68 2.91 6.99
CA LYS A 23 19.21 4.30 6.90
C LYS A 23 19.72 5.04 5.65
N ALA A 24 19.96 4.29 4.58
CA ALA A 24 20.55 4.77 3.34
C ALA A 24 20.21 3.81 2.19
N ILE A 25 20.40 4.27 0.96
CA ILE A 25 20.31 3.43 -0.23
C ILE A 25 21.56 2.55 -0.31
N PRO A 26 21.45 1.21 -0.22
CA PRO A 26 22.64 0.36 -0.09
C PRO A 26 23.50 0.26 -1.36
N SER A 27 22.89 0.31 -2.55
CA SER A 27 23.59 0.23 -3.83
C SER A 27 22.74 0.80 -4.99
N PRO A 28 23.33 1.03 -6.18
CA PRO A 28 22.58 1.45 -7.37
C PRO A 28 21.44 0.48 -7.76
N GLU A 29 21.63 -0.83 -7.56
CA GLU A 29 20.58 -1.83 -7.81
C GLU A 29 19.40 -1.65 -6.86
N HIS A 30 19.65 -1.27 -5.61
CA HIS A 30 18.60 -0.96 -4.64
C HIS A 30 17.85 0.32 -5.07
N ALA A 31 18.57 1.36 -5.49
CA ALA A 31 17.96 2.60 -5.99
C ALA A 31 16.99 2.33 -7.14
N ASN A 32 17.45 1.57 -8.14
CA ASN A 32 16.64 1.17 -9.29
C ASN A 32 15.40 0.38 -8.88
N GLN A 33 15.53 -0.53 -7.90
CA GLN A 33 14.39 -1.29 -7.41
C GLN A 33 13.39 -0.42 -6.63
N TYR A 34 13.86 0.53 -5.80
CA TYR A 34 12.98 1.45 -5.08
C TYR A 34 12.20 2.35 -6.04
N LEU A 35 12.88 2.92 -7.04
CA LEU A 35 12.24 3.75 -8.05
C LEU A 35 11.20 2.95 -8.85
N ARG A 36 11.54 1.71 -9.26
CA ARG A 36 10.58 0.82 -9.92
C ARG A 36 9.36 0.56 -9.04
N ASP A 37 9.58 0.19 -7.78
CA ASP A 37 8.50 -0.09 -6.83
C ASP A 37 7.61 1.13 -6.59
N ILE A 38 8.17 2.34 -6.57
CA ILE A 38 7.42 3.59 -6.40
C ILE A 38 6.72 4.03 -7.68
N LYS A 39 7.27 3.76 -8.85
CA LYS A 39 6.69 4.20 -10.13
C LYS A 39 5.61 3.28 -10.71
N GLU A 40 5.45 2.05 -10.22
CA GLU A 40 4.37 1.17 -10.71
C GLU A 40 2.97 1.85 -10.65
N GLY A 41 2.18 1.77 -11.72
CA GLY A 41 0.89 2.44 -11.80
C GLY A 41 0.48 2.70 -13.25
N LYS A 42 -0.77 3.09 -13.47
CA LYS A 42 -1.24 3.62 -14.76
C LYS A 42 -1.25 5.15 -14.63
N GLY A 43 -0.15 5.80 -15.01
CA GLY A 43 0.02 7.25 -14.81
C GLY A 43 0.96 7.54 -13.65
N PHE A 44 0.55 8.44 -12.75
CA PHE A 44 1.35 8.83 -11.60
C PHE A 44 1.39 7.72 -10.52
N PRO A 45 2.44 7.70 -9.68
CA PRO A 45 2.53 6.78 -8.56
C PRO A 45 1.31 6.84 -7.62
N SER A 46 0.51 5.77 -7.59
CA SER A 46 -0.65 5.68 -6.70
C SER A 46 -0.29 5.42 -5.24
N LEU A 47 -1.03 6.05 -4.34
CA LEU A 47 -0.94 5.99 -2.88
C LEU A 47 -2.33 5.91 -2.24
N TRP A 48 -2.39 5.42 -1.00
CA TRP A 48 -3.63 5.33 -0.22
C TRP A 48 -3.46 5.96 1.16
N LEU A 49 -4.38 6.82 1.57
CA LEU A 49 -4.34 7.49 2.87
C LEU A 49 -5.44 6.93 3.80
N PRO A 50 -5.22 5.81 4.51
CA PRO A 50 -6.18 5.30 5.48
C PRO A 50 -6.36 6.28 6.65
N SER A 51 -7.58 6.47 7.12
CA SER A 51 -7.86 7.28 8.32
C SER A 51 -7.77 6.46 9.60
N CYS A 52 -7.87 5.13 9.49
CA CYS A 52 -7.79 4.19 10.60
C CYS A 52 -7.28 2.80 10.14
N SER A 53 -7.16 1.86 11.07
CA SER A 53 -6.76 0.48 10.76
C SER A 53 -7.75 -0.25 9.86
N GLU A 54 -9.05 0.02 10.01
CA GLU A 54 -10.10 -0.62 9.19
C GLU A 54 -10.01 -0.19 7.72
N ASP A 55 -9.74 1.09 7.46
CA ASP A 55 -9.50 1.59 6.10
C ASP A 55 -8.33 0.87 5.46
N LEU A 56 -7.23 0.67 6.20
CA LEU A 56 -6.04 -0.01 5.69
C LEU A 56 -6.34 -1.49 5.36
N GLU A 57 -7.15 -2.17 6.16
CA GLU A 57 -7.62 -3.53 5.86
C GLU A 57 -8.46 -3.57 4.57
N LYS A 58 -9.42 -2.64 4.43
CA LYS A 58 -10.29 -2.53 3.24
C LYS A 58 -9.49 -2.19 1.98
N ILE A 59 -8.57 -1.24 2.07
CA ILE A 59 -7.64 -0.89 0.98
C ILE A 59 -6.82 -2.12 0.57
N SER A 60 -6.26 -2.85 1.55
CA SER A 60 -5.47 -4.06 1.28
C SER A 60 -6.28 -5.13 0.57
N LEU A 61 -7.52 -5.38 1.03
CA LEU A 61 -8.45 -6.31 0.39
C LEU A 61 -8.82 -5.87 -1.02
N GLY A 62 -9.10 -4.59 -1.25
CA GLY A 62 -9.41 -4.08 -2.59
C GLY A 62 -8.24 -4.19 -3.56
N ILE A 63 -7.01 -3.85 -3.14
CA ILE A 63 -5.81 -4.04 -3.98
C ILE A 63 -5.63 -5.51 -4.34
N LEU A 64 -5.81 -6.40 -3.37
CA LEU A 64 -5.70 -7.85 -3.56
C LEU A 64 -6.75 -8.38 -4.54
N LEU A 65 -8.00 -7.92 -4.44
CA LEU A 65 -9.09 -8.33 -5.32
C LEU A 65 -8.80 -8.00 -6.79
N ARG A 66 -8.23 -6.82 -7.04
CA ARG A 66 -7.76 -6.40 -8.37
C ARG A 66 -6.61 -7.25 -8.89
N LYS A 67 -5.68 -7.65 -8.01
CA LYS A 67 -4.49 -8.42 -8.39
C LYS A 67 -4.77 -9.87 -8.75
N GLY A 68 -5.86 -10.47 -8.27
CA GLY A 68 -6.23 -11.83 -8.68
C GLY A 68 -6.14 -12.88 -7.59
N HIS A 69 -5.23 -12.74 -6.62
CA HIS A 69 -4.78 -13.82 -5.75
C HIS A 69 -4.68 -13.36 -4.28
N LEU A 70 -4.80 -14.29 -3.32
CA LEU A 70 -4.98 -14.01 -1.89
C LEU A 70 -3.73 -14.16 -1.01
N ASP A 71 -2.55 -14.30 -1.59
CA ASP A 71 -1.41 -14.83 -0.83
C ASP A 71 -0.82 -13.82 0.18
N ALA A 72 -0.55 -12.60 -0.28
CA ALA A 72 -0.09 -11.52 0.58
C ALA A 72 -0.24 -10.15 -0.08
N ILE A 73 -0.47 -9.12 0.75
CA ILE A 73 -0.29 -7.71 0.39
C ILE A 73 0.77 -7.12 1.29
N LYS A 74 1.77 -6.52 0.65
CA LYS A 74 2.88 -5.85 1.33
C LYS A 74 2.80 -4.37 1.00
N LEU A 75 2.83 -3.54 2.02
CA LEU A 75 2.70 -2.10 1.89
C LEU A 75 3.90 -1.37 2.49
N LEU A 76 4.31 -0.29 1.82
CA LEU A 76 5.18 0.75 2.34
C LEU A 76 4.30 1.90 2.82
N GLY A 77 4.44 2.31 4.08
CA GLY A 77 3.75 3.47 4.64
C GLY A 77 4.72 4.65 4.74
N PHE A 78 4.61 5.61 3.83
CA PHE A 78 5.37 6.85 3.84
C PHE A 78 4.67 7.88 4.71
N ASN A 79 5.40 8.46 5.67
CA ASN A 79 4.88 9.64 6.33
C ASN A 79 4.87 10.82 5.34
N GLU A 80 3.93 11.76 5.50
CA GLU A 80 3.75 12.91 4.61
C GLU A 80 5.04 13.72 4.40
N CYS A 81 5.88 13.84 5.44
CA CYS A 81 7.16 14.54 5.34
C CYS A 81 8.13 13.94 4.31
N CYS A 82 7.94 12.68 3.89
CA CYS A 82 8.71 12.09 2.80
C CYS A 82 8.49 12.82 1.47
N PHE A 83 7.33 13.43 1.28
CA PHE A 83 6.97 14.10 0.02
C PHE A 83 7.03 15.62 0.15
N SER A 84 6.47 16.18 1.22
CA SER A 84 6.41 17.64 1.40
C SER A 84 7.80 18.28 1.53
N ASN A 85 8.77 17.61 2.17
CA ASN A 85 10.13 18.13 2.32
C ASN A 85 10.93 18.18 1.01
N VAL A 86 10.51 17.42 0.00
CA VAL A 86 11.18 17.35 -1.31
C VAL A 86 10.38 18.05 -2.41
N GLY A 87 9.28 18.73 -2.05
CA GLY A 87 8.44 19.49 -2.97
C GLY A 87 7.50 18.66 -3.84
N ILE A 88 7.30 17.36 -3.53
CA ILE A 88 6.38 16.52 -4.29
C ILE A 88 4.94 16.82 -3.85
N GLU A 89 4.11 17.24 -4.80
CA GLU A 89 2.66 17.37 -4.58
C GLU A 89 2.00 15.98 -4.50
N VAL A 90 1.09 15.84 -3.54
CA VAL A 90 0.24 14.66 -3.38
C VAL A 90 -1.21 15.07 -3.60
N SER A 91 -1.83 14.57 -4.65
CA SER A 91 -3.18 15.01 -5.06
C SER A 91 -4.18 13.88 -4.90
N LYS A 92 -5.39 14.23 -4.44
CA LYS A 92 -6.49 13.28 -4.29
C LYS A 92 -7.10 13.00 -5.66
N VAL A 93 -7.25 11.72 -6.01
CA VAL A 93 -7.77 11.31 -7.33
C VAL A 93 -9.13 10.62 -7.23
N GLU A 94 -9.40 9.93 -6.12
CA GLU A 94 -10.60 9.11 -5.92
C GLU A 94 -10.79 7.98 -6.95
N ASP A 95 -10.95 6.76 -6.44
CA ASP A 95 -11.15 5.57 -7.26
C ASP A 95 -12.57 5.04 -7.09
N THR A 96 -13.49 5.57 -7.91
CA THR A 96 -14.92 5.18 -7.91
C THR A 96 -15.17 3.73 -8.30
N ASN A 97 -14.19 3.09 -8.94
CA ASN A 97 -14.24 1.69 -9.36
C ASN A 97 -13.44 0.77 -8.42
N PHE A 98 -13.09 1.25 -7.22
CA PHE A 98 -12.37 0.44 -6.25
C PHE A 98 -13.27 -0.70 -5.72
N PRO A 99 -12.72 -1.91 -5.48
CA PRO A 99 -13.53 -3.07 -5.09
C PRO A 99 -14.37 -2.87 -3.83
N ILE A 100 -13.91 -2.01 -2.91
CA ILE A 100 -14.62 -1.62 -1.69
C ILE A 100 -14.90 -0.11 -1.78
N PRO A 101 -16.10 0.30 -2.23
CA PRO A 101 -16.38 1.71 -2.56
C PRO A 101 -16.18 2.67 -1.39
N THR A 102 -16.40 2.19 -0.16
CA THR A 102 -16.27 3.00 1.07
C THR A 102 -14.88 3.58 1.28
N VAL A 103 -13.84 3.03 0.64
CA VAL A 103 -12.45 3.54 0.75
C VAL A 103 -11.90 4.08 -0.59
N GLY A 104 -12.68 4.09 -1.66
CA GLY A 104 -12.23 4.60 -2.98
C GLY A 104 -11.81 6.07 -2.93
N HIS A 105 -12.47 6.87 -2.08
CA HIS A 105 -12.15 8.27 -1.84
C HIS A 105 -10.82 8.49 -1.09
N LEU A 106 -10.11 7.44 -0.66
CA LEU A 106 -8.82 7.53 0.01
C LEU A 106 -7.62 7.33 -0.94
N HIS A 107 -7.88 7.34 -2.26
CA HIS A 107 -6.86 7.21 -3.30
C HIS A 107 -6.22 8.57 -3.65
N TYR A 108 -4.90 8.58 -3.65
CA TYR A 108 -4.05 9.72 -3.97
C TYR A 108 -2.98 9.32 -5.00
N GLU A 109 -2.35 10.31 -5.62
CA GLU A 109 -1.21 10.13 -6.52
C GLU A 109 -0.09 11.10 -6.16
N LEU A 110 1.16 10.66 -6.35
CA LEU A 110 2.32 11.56 -6.33
C LEU A 110 2.39 12.25 -7.69
N CYS A 111 2.24 13.57 -7.74
CA CYS A 111 2.25 14.34 -8.98
C CYS A 111 3.67 14.57 -9.53
N THR A 112 4.48 13.51 -9.55
CA THR A 112 5.81 13.49 -10.14
C THR A 112 6.14 12.12 -10.71
N THR A 113 7.03 12.11 -11.71
CA THR A 113 7.73 10.91 -12.17
C THR A 113 9.25 11.09 -12.14
N ASP A 114 9.73 12.22 -11.62
CA ASP A 114 11.14 12.59 -11.56
C ASP A 114 11.89 11.68 -10.58
N ASP A 115 12.93 11.00 -11.07
CA ASP A 115 13.74 10.07 -10.29
C ASP A 115 14.49 10.77 -9.15
N LEU A 116 14.90 12.03 -9.31
CA LEU A 116 15.63 12.78 -8.28
C LEU A 116 14.73 13.09 -7.10
N GLU A 117 13.52 13.60 -7.36
CA GLU A 117 12.53 13.89 -6.33
C GLU A 117 12.11 12.61 -5.60
N LEU A 118 11.79 11.55 -6.36
CA LEU A 118 11.40 10.27 -5.80
C LEU A 118 12.53 9.62 -4.99
N THR A 119 13.78 9.73 -5.45
CA THR A 119 14.95 9.24 -4.71
C THR A 119 15.09 9.98 -3.38
N ALA A 120 14.95 11.31 -3.37
CA ALA A 120 15.00 12.09 -2.14
C ALA A 120 13.89 11.70 -1.15
N ALA A 121 12.66 11.46 -1.65
CA ALA A 121 11.56 10.95 -0.82
C ALA A 121 11.84 9.57 -0.24
N ILE A 122 12.44 8.68 -1.03
CA ILE A 122 12.87 7.35 -0.59
C ILE A 122 13.92 7.48 0.52
N GLU A 123 14.93 8.33 0.37
CA GLU A 123 15.94 8.55 1.40
C GLU A 123 15.35 9.03 2.73
N LEU A 124 14.32 9.88 2.68
CA LEU A 124 13.58 10.29 3.88
C LEU A 124 12.87 9.12 4.54
N PHE A 125 12.20 8.26 3.77
CA PHE A 125 11.60 7.02 4.29
C PHE A 125 12.64 6.11 4.95
N LEU A 126 13.80 5.92 4.32
CA LEU A 126 14.88 5.07 4.83
C LEU A 126 15.45 5.59 6.16
N LYS A 127 15.43 6.91 6.38
CA LYS A 127 15.76 7.57 7.65
C LYS A 127 14.66 7.44 8.73
N CYS A 128 13.83 6.40 8.63
CA CYS A 128 12.75 6.02 9.55
C CYS A 128 11.47 6.87 9.49
N ASN A 129 11.21 7.61 8.40
CA ASN A 129 9.96 8.37 8.22
C ASN A 129 8.86 7.53 7.56
N GLY A 130 8.54 6.40 8.18
CA GLY A 130 7.53 5.50 7.64
C GLY A 130 7.57 4.12 8.26
N ASP A 131 6.73 3.22 7.77
CA ASP A 131 6.57 1.87 8.30
C ASP A 131 6.24 0.84 7.21
N PHE A 132 6.17 -0.43 7.61
CA PHE A 132 5.73 -1.53 6.78
C PHE A 132 4.41 -2.09 7.29
N ALA A 133 3.52 -2.48 6.38
CA ALA A 133 2.38 -3.31 6.71
C ALA A 133 2.39 -4.58 5.84
N ASP A 134 2.15 -5.72 6.47
CA ASP A 134 2.16 -7.03 5.81
C ASP A 134 0.86 -7.76 6.17
N PHE A 135 0.10 -8.10 5.14
CA PHE A 135 -1.14 -8.83 5.24
C PHE A 135 -0.96 -10.18 4.56
N VAL A 136 -1.14 -11.26 5.30
CA VAL A 136 -0.81 -12.63 4.84
C VAL A 136 -2.07 -13.49 4.86
N LYS A 137 -2.22 -14.37 3.87
CA LYS A 137 -3.44 -15.20 3.67
C LYS A 137 -3.93 -15.91 4.94
N SER A 138 -3.03 -16.55 5.68
CA SER A 138 -3.39 -17.56 6.68
C SER A 138 -2.55 -17.49 7.96
N ASP A 139 -1.84 -16.40 8.21
CA ASP A 139 -1.06 -16.25 9.44
C ASP A 139 -1.95 -15.65 10.55
N PRO A 140 -2.27 -16.40 11.62
CA PRO A 140 -3.12 -15.90 12.71
C PRO A 140 -2.42 -14.85 13.57
N ASN A 141 -1.10 -14.75 13.51
CA ASN A 141 -0.29 -13.81 14.29
C ASN A 141 -0.04 -12.50 13.52
N LYS A 142 -0.55 -12.39 12.29
CA LYS A 142 -0.48 -11.19 11.45
C LYS A 142 -1.89 -10.74 11.04
N ASN A 143 -1.94 -9.68 10.23
CA ASN A 143 -3.18 -9.27 9.58
C ASN A 143 -3.60 -10.35 8.56
N ASN A 144 -4.45 -11.26 9.00
CA ASN A 144 -4.92 -12.40 8.24
C ASN A 144 -5.92 -11.96 7.15
N MET A 145 -5.55 -12.12 5.88
CA MET A 145 -6.39 -11.65 4.78
C MET A 145 -7.71 -12.41 4.63
N ARG A 146 -7.80 -13.68 5.01
CA ARG A 146 -9.09 -14.39 4.99
C ARG A 146 -10.03 -13.87 6.08
N LYS A 147 -9.50 -13.53 7.27
CA LYS A 147 -10.28 -12.86 8.33
C LYS A 147 -10.80 -11.50 7.85
N VAL A 148 -9.94 -10.71 7.22
CA VAL A 148 -10.31 -9.42 6.62
C VAL A 148 -11.39 -9.59 5.54
N ALA A 149 -11.22 -10.58 4.65
CA ALA A 149 -12.23 -10.93 3.64
C ALA A 149 -13.59 -11.27 4.27
N ALA A 150 -13.61 -12.09 5.33
CA ALA A 150 -14.83 -12.44 6.05
C ALA A 150 -15.47 -11.22 6.74
N LYS A 151 -14.66 -10.33 7.33
CA LYS A 151 -15.14 -9.11 8.01
C LYS A 151 -15.86 -8.15 7.05
N TYR A 152 -15.34 -7.97 5.83
CA TYR A 152 -15.81 -6.93 4.91
C TYR A 152 -16.54 -7.45 3.66
N MET A 153 -16.89 -8.73 3.58
CA MET A 153 -17.51 -9.32 2.38
C MET A 153 -18.77 -8.58 1.90
N ASN A 154 -19.54 -7.98 2.82
CA ASN A 154 -20.77 -7.25 2.50
C ASN A 154 -20.52 -5.83 1.99
N GLU A 155 -19.31 -5.27 2.18
CA GLU A 155 -18.91 -3.96 1.65
C GLU A 155 -18.28 -4.05 0.26
N VAL A 156 -18.01 -5.28 -0.21
CA VAL A 156 -17.36 -5.53 -1.49
C VAL A 156 -18.38 -5.39 -2.62
N SER A 157 -17.98 -4.67 -3.67
CA SER A 157 -18.76 -4.49 -4.90
C SER A 157 -19.15 -5.83 -5.52
N LYS A 158 -20.37 -5.91 -6.07
CA LYS A 158 -20.95 -7.14 -6.65
C LYS A 158 -19.99 -7.92 -7.56
N GLN A 159 -19.23 -7.22 -8.40
CA GLN A 159 -18.27 -7.82 -9.33
C GLN A 159 -17.16 -8.65 -8.66
N TYR A 160 -16.86 -8.40 -7.38
CA TYR A 160 -15.82 -9.11 -6.61
C TYR A 160 -16.39 -10.01 -5.50
N GLN A 161 -17.70 -9.99 -5.25
CA GLN A 161 -18.31 -10.68 -4.10
C GLN A 161 -18.07 -12.19 -4.10
N HIS A 162 -18.25 -12.86 -5.24
CA HIS A 162 -18.03 -14.31 -5.33
C HIS A 162 -16.63 -14.72 -4.85
N LYS A 163 -15.62 -13.99 -5.35
CA LYS A 163 -14.22 -14.22 -5.02
C LYS A 163 -13.94 -14.00 -3.53
N VAL A 164 -14.48 -12.93 -2.94
CA VAL A 164 -14.34 -12.68 -1.49
C VAL A 164 -15.06 -13.74 -0.66
N GLN A 165 -16.21 -14.23 -1.11
CA GLN A 165 -16.94 -15.29 -0.41
C GLN A 165 -16.16 -16.61 -0.39
N GLU A 166 -15.58 -17.03 -1.53
CA GLU A 166 -14.71 -18.21 -1.59
C GLU A 166 -13.54 -18.09 -0.62
N TRP A 167 -12.92 -16.92 -0.61
CA TRP A 167 -11.81 -16.57 0.27
C TRP A 167 -12.17 -16.57 1.76
N ALA A 168 -13.34 -16.02 2.10
CA ALA A 168 -13.82 -15.93 3.48
C ALA A 168 -14.24 -17.30 4.05
N LYS A 169 -14.82 -18.19 3.22
CA LYS A 169 -15.27 -19.52 3.64
C LYS A 169 -14.12 -20.35 4.24
N GLU A 170 -12.93 -20.26 3.68
CA GLU A 170 -11.73 -20.97 4.17
C GLU A 170 -11.23 -20.50 5.57
N TYR A 171 -11.82 -19.44 6.14
CA TYR A 171 -11.53 -18.98 7.51
C TYR A 171 -12.68 -19.25 8.49
N LEU A 172 -13.91 -19.35 7.98
CA LEU A 172 -15.09 -19.63 8.80
C LEU A 172 -15.29 -21.14 9.07
N GLN A 173 -14.51 -21.99 8.41
CA GLN A 173 -14.39 -23.44 8.65
C GLN A 173 -13.22 -23.72 9.60
#